data_AF-A0A151TDU4-F1
#
_entry.id   AF-A0A151TDU4-F1
#
_cell.length_a   1.000
_cell.length_b   1.000
_cell.length_c   1.000
_cell.angle_alpha   90.00
_cell.angle_beta   90.00
_cell.angle_gamma   90.00
#
_symmetry.space_group_name_H-M   'P 1'
#
loop_
_entity.id
_entity.type
_entity.pdbx_description
1 polymer ?
#
loop_
_entity_poly.entity_id
_entity_poly.type
_entity_poly.pdbx_seq_one_letter_code
_entity_poly.pdbx_strand_id
1 'polypeptide(L)'
;MQDAKIVSTPLGAHFNLTKEHSPKTDEDKAIMVKVPYTYVVGSLMYAMVCTRPDIAHAVRVVSGFMSNLGRKHWEAVKWLLRYLKGISKIALCLSKNDVILEGYSDVDVGGCSDTRKSTTGFVFIVGGTIVSCMSRL
;
A
#
# COMPACT_ATOMS: atom_id res chain seq x y z
N MET A 1 -0.26 -17.20 -7.11
CA MET A 1 -1.40 -16.28 -6.83
C MET A 1 -2.75 -16.77 -7.39
N GLN A 2 -2.78 -17.69 -8.36
CA GLN A 2 -4.01 -18.15 -9.03
C GLN A 2 -5.10 -18.67 -8.06
N ASP A 3 -4.72 -19.30 -6.93
CA ASP A 3 -5.68 -19.81 -5.92
C ASP A 3 -5.73 -19.00 -4.62
N ALA A 4 -5.06 -17.85 -4.56
CA ALA A 4 -5.04 -17.04 -3.34
C ALA A 4 -6.43 -16.48 -2.99
N LYS A 5 -6.84 -16.63 -1.72
CA LYS A 5 -8.10 -16.08 -1.17
C LYS A 5 -8.12 -14.55 -1.29
N ILE A 6 -9.19 -13.99 -1.83
CA ILE A 6 -9.35 -12.54 -2.00
C ILE A 6 -9.56 -11.85 -0.64
N VAL A 7 -9.16 -10.59 -0.53
CA VAL A 7 -9.37 -9.71 0.64
C VAL A 7 -9.97 -8.38 0.19
N SER A 8 -10.72 -7.72 1.07
CA SER A 8 -11.46 -6.48 0.75
C SER A 8 -10.69 -5.19 1.03
N THR A 9 -9.62 -5.23 1.83
CA THR A 9 -8.80 -4.06 2.17
C THR A 9 -7.35 -4.22 1.73
N PRO A 10 -6.69 -3.14 1.26
CA PRO A 10 -5.30 -3.18 0.81
C PRO A 10 -4.30 -3.44 1.94
N LEU A 11 -4.63 -3.01 3.16
CA LEU A 11 -3.89 -3.31 4.38
C LEU A 11 -4.88 -3.75 5.46
N GLY A 12 -4.69 -4.94 6.02
CA GLY A 12 -5.52 -5.43 7.13
C GLY A 12 -5.17 -4.73 8.44
N ALA A 13 -6.16 -4.43 9.28
CA ALA A 13 -5.96 -3.76 10.58
C ALA A 13 -5.04 -4.54 11.56
N HIS A 14 -4.88 -5.85 11.36
CA HIS A 14 -3.98 -6.70 12.13
C HIS A 14 -2.50 -6.52 11.75
N PHE A 15 -2.19 -5.84 10.64
CA PHE A 15 -0.82 -5.52 10.29
C PHE A 15 -0.34 -4.28 11.03
N ASN A 16 0.34 -4.50 12.15
CA ASN A 16 1.17 -3.47 12.79
C ASN A 16 2.62 -3.71 12.36
N LEU A 17 3.05 -3.06 11.28
CA LEU A 17 4.41 -3.20 10.74
C LEU A 17 5.34 -2.19 11.40
N THR A 18 6.48 -2.67 11.89
CA THR A 18 7.46 -1.91 12.66
C THR A 18 8.85 -2.44 12.38
N LYS A 19 9.88 -1.65 12.67
CA LYS A 19 11.28 -2.08 12.49
C LYS A 19 11.65 -3.30 13.33
N GLU A 20 10.94 -3.57 14.43
CA GLU A 20 11.16 -4.74 15.27
C GLU A 20 10.93 -6.07 14.57
N HIS A 21 10.14 -6.06 13.49
CA HIS A 21 9.84 -7.24 12.68
C HIS A 21 10.93 -7.55 11.64
N SER A 22 11.99 -6.74 11.59
CA SER A 22 13.15 -6.99 10.75
C SER A 22 13.91 -8.24 11.21
N PRO A 23 14.56 -8.97 10.29
CA PRO A 23 15.33 -10.16 10.62
C PRO A 23 16.47 -9.85 11.60
N LYS A 24 16.58 -10.66 12.64
CA LYS A 24 17.59 -10.49 13.71
C LYS A 24 18.79 -11.43 13.54
N THR A 25 18.54 -12.66 13.08
CA THR A 25 19.58 -13.67 12.84
C THR A 25 20.06 -13.63 11.40
N ASP A 26 21.28 -14.09 11.15
CA ASP A 26 21.84 -14.14 9.79
C ASP A 26 21.15 -15.18 8.91
N GLU A 27 20.61 -16.23 9.52
CA GLU A 27 19.74 -17.21 8.85
C GLU A 27 18.46 -16.57 8.32
N ASP A 28 17.79 -15.75 9.14
CA ASP A 28 16.60 -15.03 8.71
C ASP A 28 16.91 -14.01 7.61
N LYS A 29 18.04 -13.29 7.71
CA LYS A 29 18.50 -12.39 6.65
C LYS A 29 18.73 -13.17 5.35
N ALA A 30 19.41 -14.32 5.40
CA ALA A 30 19.67 -15.16 4.23
C ALA A 30 18.38 -15.67 3.57
N ILE A 31 17.33 -15.94 4.36
CA ILE A 31 16.00 -16.27 3.83
C ILE A 31 15.37 -15.04 3.16
N MET A 32 15.40 -13.88 3.82
CA MET A 32 14.74 -12.67 3.32
C MET A 32 15.41 -12.08 2.08
N VAL A 33 16.73 -12.24 1.91
CA VAL A 33 17.47 -11.83 0.69
C VAL A 33 16.94 -12.51 -0.58
N LYS A 34 16.40 -13.72 -0.46
CA LYS A 34 15.83 -14.46 -1.60
C LYS A 34 14.43 -13.97 -1.99
N VAL A 35 13.80 -13.14 -1.16
CA VAL A 35 12.46 -12.61 -1.42
C VAL A 35 12.55 -11.42 -2.37
N PRO A 36 11.81 -11.41 -3.49
CA PRO A 36 11.86 -10.33 -4.48
C PRO A 36 11.05 -9.09 -4.02
N TYR A 37 11.31 -8.60 -2.81
CA TYR A 37 10.53 -7.56 -2.16
C TYR A 37 10.57 -6.23 -2.91
N THR A 38 11.77 -5.76 -3.24
CA THR A 38 12.00 -4.47 -3.92
C THR A 38 11.36 -4.44 -5.30
N TYR A 39 11.48 -5.53 -6.05
CA TYR A 39 10.85 -5.69 -7.36
C TYR A 39 9.32 -5.60 -7.28
N VAL A 40 8.70 -6.31 -6.33
CA VAL A 40 7.25 -6.30 -6.14
C VAL A 40 6.77 -4.94 -5.65
N VAL A 41 7.46 -4.32 -4.69
CA VAL A 41 7.11 -2.98 -4.20
C VAL A 41 7.24 -1.93 -5.30
N GLY A 42 8.27 -2.00 -6.15
CA GLY A 42 8.40 -1.12 -7.32
C GLY A 42 7.23 -1.24 -8.30
N SER A 43 6.80 -2.48 -8.57
CA SER A 43 5.62 -2.73 -9.41
C SER A 43 4.33 -2.22 -8.79
N LEU A 44 4.20 -2.32 -7.45
CA LEU A 44 3.07 -1.77 -6.71
C LEU A 44 3.07 -0.23 -6.71
N MET A 45 4.24 0.41 -6.64
CA MET A 45 4.35 1.86 -6.80
C MET A 45 3.88 2.32 -8.17
N TYR A 46 4.22 1.59 -9.23
CA TYR A 46 3.71 1.87 -10.57
C TYR A 46 2.17 1.73 -10.64
N ALA A 47 1.63 0.64 -10.12
CA ALA A 47 0.18 0.42 -10.07
C ALA A 47 -0.54 1.55 -9.30
N MET A 48 0.02 1.95 -8.16
CA MET A 48 -0.47 3.05 -7.32
C MET A 48 -0.59 4.36 -8.11
N VAL A 49 0.47 4.75 -8.82
CA VAL A 49 0.52 6.03 -9.56
C VAL A 49 -0.38 6.00 -10.79
N CYS A 50 -0.39 4.90 -11.55
CA CYS A 50 -0.99 4.88 -12.88
C CYS A 50 -2.46 4.45 -12.90
N THR A 51 -2.88 3.56 -12.00
CA THR A 51 -4.18 2.87 -12.16
C THR A 51 -4.96 2.72 -10.86
N ARG A 52 -4.29 2.62 -9.72
CA ARG A 52 -4.86 2.18 -8.44
C ARG A 52 -4.45 3.08 -7.27
N PRO A 53 -4.91 4.34 -7.26
CA PRO A 53 -4.57 5.29 -6.19
C PRO A 53 -4.98 4.79 -4.79
N ASP A 54 -5.99 3.95 -4.71
CA ASP A 54 -6.52 3.39 -3.46
C ASP A 54 -5.52 2.50 -2.68
N ILE A 55 -4.46 1.99 -3.31
CA ILE A 55 -3.39 1.25 -2.61
C ILE A 55 -2.31 2.15 -2.02
N ALA A 56 -2.37 3.48 -2.20
CA ALA A 56 -1.28 4.39 -1.87
C ALA A 56 -0.81 4.31 -0.42
N HIS A 57 -1.75 4.23 0.53
CA HIS A 57 -1.42 4.08 1.93
C HIS A 57 -0.67 2.76 2.21
N ALA A 58 -1.15 1.64 1.67
CA ALA A 58 -0.52 0.34 1.87
C ALA A 58 0.89 0.28 1.26
N VAL A 59 1.05 0.81 0.03
CA VAL A 59 2.35 0.89 -0.66
C VAL A 59 3.34 1.73 0.12
N ARG A 60 2.91 2.88 0.65
CA ARG A 60 3.74 3.72 1.50
C ARG A 60 4.27 2.95 2.71
N VAL A 61 3.39 2.28 3.46
CA VAL A 61 3.79 1.54 4.67
C VAL A 61 4.82 0.45 4.32
N VAL A 62 4.56 -0.37 3.29
CA VAL A 62 5.49 -1.46 2.92
C VAL A 62 6.81 -0.93 2.33
N SER A 63 6.79 0.22 1.64
CA SER A 63 8.00 0.82 1.06
C SER A 63 9.01 1.27 2.12
N GLY A 64 8.56 1.61 3.33
CA GLY A 64 9.42 2.04 4.43
C GLY A 64 10.41 0.98 4.93
N PHE A 65 10.20 -0.30 4.57
CA PHE A 65 11.01 -1.42 5.04
C PHE A 65 11.92 -2.04 3.98
N MET A 66 12.13 -1.36 2.84
CA MET A 66 12.96 -1.88 1.73
C MET A 66 14.43 -2.13 2.13
N SER A 67 14.95 -1.39 3.11
CA SER A 67 16.34 -1.56 3.58
C SER A 67 16.55 -2.76 4.49
N ASN A 68 15.54 -3.14 5.26
CA ASN A 68 15.60 -4.28 6.18
C ASN A 68 14.22 -4.94 6.30
N LEU A 69 13.98 -5.92 5.42
CA LEU A 69 12.68 -6.55 5.26
C LEU A 69 12.58 -7.85 6.05
N GLY A 70 11.49 -8.04 6.78
CA GLY A 70 11.21 -9.23 7.58
C GLY A 70 10.00 -10.02 7.07
N ARG A 71 9.76 -11.19 7.66
CA ARG A 71 8.69 -12.10 7.23
C ARG A 71 7.31 -11.44 7.28
N LYS A 72 7.01 -10.67 8.34
CA LYS A 72 5.74 -9.92 8.44
C LYS A 72 5.59 -8.83 7.37
N HIS A 73 6.69 -8.16 6.99
CA HIS A 73 6.65 -7.18 5.89
C HIS A 73 6.27 -7.87 4.57
N TRP A 74 6.82 -9.05 4.31
CA TRP A 74 6.47 -9.84 3.13
C TRP A 74 5.03 -10.35 3.15
N GLU A 75 4.50 -10.73 4.32
CA GLU A 75 3.10 -11.10 4.48
C GLU A 75 2.14 -9.96 4.14
N ALA A 76 2.46 -8.74 4.54
CA ALA A 76 1.69 -7.56 4.16
C ALA A 76 1.71 -7.31 2.64
N VAL A 77 2.87 -7.48 1.98
CA VAL A 77 2.95 -7.39 0.52
C VAL A 77 2.09 -8.47 -0.15
N LYS A 78 2.14 -9.71 0.34
CA LYS A 78 1.26 -10.79 -0.16
C LYS A 78 -0.22 -10.45 0.06
N TRP A 79 -0.58 -9.84 1.19
CA TRP A 79 -1.94 -9.38 1.45
C TRP A 79 -2.40 -8.34 0.42
N LEU A 80 -1.55 -7.35 0.13
CA LEU A 80 -1.82 -6.32 -0.86
C LEU A 80 -2.00 -6.92 -2.27
N LEU A 81 -1.20 -7.92 -2.64
CA LEU A 81 -1.37 -8.65 -3.90
C LEU A 81 -2.71 -9.42 -3.94
N ARG A 82 -3.17 -9.97 -2.80
CA ARG A 82 -4.49 -10.63 -2.69
C ARG A 82 -5.63 -9.65 -2.85
N TYR A 83 -5.47 -8.43 -2.35
CA TYR A 83 -6.40 -7.34 -2.58
C TYR A 83 -6.50 -7.03 -4.08
N LEU A 84 -5.36 -6.75 -4.73
CA LEU A 84 -5.30 -6.45 -6.17
C LEU A 84 -5.90 -7.56 -7.05
N LYS A 85 -5.76 -8.83 -6.66
CA LYS A 85 -6.40 -9.94 -7.36
C LYS A 85 -7.93 -9.82 -7.36
N GLY A 86 -8.53 -9.48 -6.22
CA GLY A 86 -9.99 -9.43 -6.04
C GLY A 86 -10.72 -8.39 -6.90
N ILE A 87 -9.96 -7.39 -7.31
CA ILE A 87 -10.43 -6.18 -7.96
C ILE A 87 -9.81 -6.02 -9.35
N SER A 88 -9.12 -7.05 -9.83
CA SER A 88 -8.53 -7.11 -11.18
C SER A 88 -9.55 -6.93 -12.31
N LYS A 89 -10.84 -7.18 -12.02
CA LYS A 89 -11.96 -7.02 -12.95
C LYS A 89 -12.72 -5.69 -12.77
N ILE A 90 -12.34 -4.87 -11.79
CA ILE A 90 -12.98 -3.59 -11.51
C ILE A 90 -12.18 -2.50 -12.22
N ALA A 91 -12.86 -1.64 -12.96
CA ALA A 91 -12.27 -0.51 -13.68
C ALA A 91 -12.93 0.79 -13.23
N LEU A 92 -12.19 1.90 -13.37
CA LEU A 92 -12.74 3.23 -13.17
C LEU A 92 -13.66 3.57 -14.36
N CYS A 93 -14.91 3.92 -14.07
CA CYS A 93 -15.86 4.39 -15.07
C CYS A 93 -15.91 5.91 -15.05
N LEU A 94 -15.32 6.55 -16.06
CA LEU A 94 -15.44 7.99 -16.25
C LEU A 94 -16.82 8.30 -16.84
N SER A 95 -17.68 8.93 -16.05
CA SER A 95 -19.02 9.35 -16.48
C SER A 95 -19.00 10.79 -17.02
N LYS A 96 -19.89 11.13 -17.96
CA LYS A 96 -20.09 12.50 -18.47
C LYS A 96 -20.90 13.37 -17.48
N ASN A 97 -20.66 13.23 -16.19
CA ASN A 97 -21.29 14.07 -15.19
C ASN A 97 -20.65 15.47 -15.21
N ASP A 98 -21.28 16.43 -14.55
CA ASP A 98 -20.69 17.75 -14.35
C ASP A 98 -19.29 17.60 -13.72
N VAL A 99 -18.33 18.32 -14.30
CA VAL A 99 -16.92 18.27 -13.91
C VAL A 99 -16.73 19.08 -12.63
N ILE A 100 -17.16 18.51 -11.51
CA ILE A 100 -16.94 19.06 -10.18
C ILE A 100 -15.63 18.49 -9.63
N LEU A 101 -14.75 19.37 -9.16
CA LEU A 101 -13.53 19.00 -8.43
C LEU A 101 -13.84 18.92 -6.94
N GLU A 102 -13.70 17.73 -6.38
CA GLU A 102 -13.85 17.47 -4.95
C GLU A 102 -12.48 17.09 -4.37
N GLY A 103 -12.16 17.61 -3.20
CA GLY A 103 -10.89 17.36 -2.52
C GLY A 103 -11.13 16.99 -1.07
N TYR A 104 -10.50 15.91 -0.63
CA TYR A 104 -10.51 15.48 0.76
C TYR A 104 -9.07 15.43 1.27
N SER A 105 -8.86 15.89 2.50
CA SER A 105 -7.57 15.81 3.19
C SER A 105 -7.78 15.23 4.57
N ASP A 106 -6.86 14.37 5.00
CA ASP A 106 -6.87 13.76 6.32
C ASP A 106 -5.47 13.78 6.95
N VAL A 107 -5.43 13.78 8.28
CA VAL A 107 -4.19 13.69 9.05
C VAL A 107 -4.34 12.74 10.24
N ASP A 108 -3.44 11.77 10.32
CA ASP A 108 -3.30 10.84 11.43
C ASP A 108 -2.04 11.20 12.25
N VAL A 109 -2.25 11.83 13.41
CA VAL A 109 -1.18 12.37 14.26
C VAL A 109 -0.56 11.26 15.10
N GLY A 110 0.74 11.03 14.94
CA GLY A 110 1.48 10.06 15.75
C GLY A 110 1.19 8.59 15.44
N GLY A 111 0.40 8.29 14.41
CA GLY A 111 0.02 6.91 14.04
C GLY A 111 1.18 6.05 13.52
N CYS A 112 2.30 6.65 13.09
CA CYS A 112 3.50 5.87 12.77
C CYS A 112 4.20 5.39 14.06
N SER A 113 4.09 4.09 14.35
CA SER A 113 4.67 3.48 15.56
C SER A 113 6.19 3.66 15.66
N ASP A 114 6.91 3.60 14.53
CA ASP A 114 8.38 3.70 14.50
C ASP A 114 8.90 5.14 14.62
N THR A 115 8.20 6.12 14.08
CA THR A 115 8.72 7.51 13.98
C THR A 115 7.92 8.52 14.78
N ARG A 116 6.72 8.17 15.22
CA ARG A 116 5.73 9.07 15.84
C ARG A 116 5.40 10.32 15.01
N LYS A 117 5.73 10.30 13.72
CA LYS A 117 5.38 11.36 12.78
C LYS A 117 3.93 11.22 12.33
N SER A 118 3.33 12.35 12.01
CA SER A 118 1.98 12.41 11.46
C SER A 118 1.95 11.92 10.01
N THR A 119 0.92 11.19 9.68
CA THR A 119 0.58 10.79 8.32
C THR A 119 -0.41 11.80 7.77
N THR A 120 -0.06 12.50 6.69
CA THR A 120 -1.01 13.35 5.95
C THR A 120 -1.40 12.65 4.66
N GLY A 121 -2.65 12.79 4.25
CA GLY A 121 -3.15 12.25 3.00
C GLY A 121 -4.12 13.19 2.33
N PHE A 122 -4.22 13.08 1.01
CA PHE A 122 -5.26 13.75 0.25
C PHE A 122 -5.76 12.86 -0.89
N VAL A 123 -6.99 13.11 -1.32
CA VAL A 123 -7.58 12.55 -2.54
C VAL A 123 -8.37 13.63 -3.27
N PHE A 124 -8.13 13.74 -4.57
CA PHE A 124 -8.86 14.62 -5.48
C PHE A 124 -9.68 13.78 -6.45
N ILE A 125 -10.96 14.13 -6.58
CA ILE A 125 -11.96 13.47 -7.41
C ILE A 125 -12.48 14.49 -8.41
N VAL A 126 -12.56 14.11 -9.68
CA VAL A 126 -13.12 14.93 -10.76
C VAL A 126 -14.19 14.11 -11.47
N GLY A 127 -15.42 14.61 -11.51
CA GLY A 127 -16.53 13.93 -12.19
C GLY A 127 -16.79 12.51 -11.66
N GLY A 128 -16.61 12.32 -10.34
CA GLY A 128 -16.75 11.02 -9.67
C GLY A 128 -15.56 10.05 -9.84
N THR A 129 -14.46 10.47 -10.48
CA THR A 129 -13.26 9.64 -10.67
C THR A 129 -12.07 10.21 -9.91
N ILE A 130 -11.30 9.37 -9.21
CA ILE A 130 -10.07 9.79 -8.51
C ILE A 130 -9.01 10.15 -9.55
N VAL A 131 -8.50 11.38 -9.50
CA VAL A 131 -7.44 11.87 -10.40
C VAL A 131 -6.09 12.00 -9.72
N SER A 132 -6.08 12.20 -8.40
CA SER A 132 -4.85 12.33 -7.64
C SER A 132 -5.05 11.88 -6.20
N CYS A 133 -4.05 11.19 -5.66
CA CYS A 133 -4.02 10.82 -4.25
C CYS A 133 -2.58 10.88 -3.76
N MET A 134 -2.42 11.13 -2.47
CA MET A 134 -1.12 11.05 -1.83
C MET A 134 -1.27 10.58 -0.40
N SER A 135 -0.29 9.84 0.08
CA SER A 135 -0.07 9.59 1.49
C SER A 135 1.38 9.93 1.82
N ARG A 136 1.62 10.77 2.82
CA ARG A 136 2.95 11.28 3.20
C ARG A 136 3.18 11.21 4.70
N LEU A 137 4.40 10.81 5.09
CA LEU A 137 4.92 10.81 6.47
C LEU A 137 5.67 12.12 6.76
#